data_AF-A0A7Z8L812-F1
#
_entry.id   AF-A0A7Z8L812-F1
#
_cell.length_a   1.000
_cell.length_b   1.000
_cell.length_c   1.000
_cell.angle_alpha   90.00
_cell.angle_beta   90.00
_cell.angle_gamma   90.00
#
_symmetry.space_group_name_H-M   'P 1'
#
loop_
_entity.id
_entity.type
_entity.pdbx_description
1 polymer ?
#
loop_
_entity_poly.entity_id
_entity_poly.type
_entity_poly.pdbx_seq_one_letter_code
_entity_poly.pdbx_strand_id
1 'polypeptide(L)'
;MRFLLCPAALALLALGLPAALSLGCQRYDPVQHAPLSAAERSAVRRLGRDRWVDVTTVRRGDGGVLIASTRQGNQHIDYRITILDDGSAKIERLPIVTFGSP
;
A
#
# COMPACT_ATOMS: atom_id res chain seq x y z
N MET A 1 -10.30 -8.57 -29.37
CA MET A 1 -11.34 -9.11 -30.30
C MET A 1 -12.44 -9.76 -29.47
N ARG A 2 -13.69 -9.59 -29.94
CA ARG A 2 -14.99 -10.08 -29.44
C ARG A 2 -15.68 -9.21 -28.38
N PHE A 3 -16.50 -8.34 -28.96
CA PHE A 3 -17.60 -7.56 -28.42
C PHE A 3 -18.64 -8.39 -27.67
N LEU A 4 -19.24 -7.78 -26.66
CA LEU A 4 -20.67 -7.94 -26.36
C LEU A 4 -21.20 -6.57 -25.89
N LEU A 5 -21.85 -5.89 -26.83
CA LEU A 5 -22.73 -4.75 -26.58
C LEU A 5 -23.87 -5.21 -25.67
N CYS A 6 -24.15 -4.45 -24.62
CA CYS A 6 -25.43 -4.51 -23.92
C CYS A 6 -26.31 -3.37 -24.50
N PRO A 7 -27.37 -3.68 -25.26
CA PRO A 7 -28.27 -2.67 -25.84
C PRO A 7 -29.36 -2.37 -24.82
N ALA A 8 -29.15 -1.38 -23.97
CA ALA A 8 -30.21 -0.73 -23.21
C ALA A 8 -29.81 0.72 -22.99
N ALA A 9 -29.63 1.40 -24.12
CA ALA A 9 -29.65 2.84 -24.14
C ALA A 9 -31.07 3.33 -23.78
N LEU A 10 -31.12 4.55 -23.27
CA LEU A 10 -32.31 5.39 -23.09
C LEU A 10 -33.26 5.04 -21.94
N ALA A 11 -32.90 5.52 -20.75
CA ALA A 11 -33.87 6.19 -19.90
C ALA A 11 -33.23 7.43 -19.24
N LEU A 12 -33.54 8.59 -19.83
CA LEU A 12 -33.73 9.87 -19.14
C LEU A 12 -32.48 10.57 -18.57
N LEU A 13 -31.84 11.33 -19.47
CA LEU A 13 -31.36 12.69 -19.19
C LEU A 13 -32.49 13.53 -18.57
N ALA A 14 -32.43 13.79 -17.26
CA ALA A 14 -32.88 15.04 -16.62
C ALA A 14 -32.85 14.86 -15.09
N LEU A 15 -31.78 15.33 -14.47
CA LEU A 15 -31.77 16.07 -13.20
C LEU A 15 -30.31 16.36 -12.87
N GLY A 16 -29.93 17.63 -12.99
CA GLY A 16 -28.62 18.09 -12.58
C GLY A 16 -28.41 17.84 -11.09
N LEU A 17 -27.43 17.00 -10.77
CA LEU A 17 -26.76 17.00 -9.47
C LEU A 17 -25.27 17.26 -9.71
N PRO A 18 -24.74 18.43 -9.29
CA PRO A 18 -23.31 18.64 -9.21
C PRO A 18 -22.77 17.94 -7.94
N ALA A 19 -21.46 17.69 -7.93
CA ALA A 19 -20.69 17.28 -6.76
C ALA A 19 -20.92 15.85 -6.22
N ALA A 20 -20.47 14.86 -7.00
CA ALA A 20 -19.85 13.69 -6.37
C ALA A 20 -18.35 13.97 -6.25
N LEU A 21 -17.94 14.31 -5.03
CA LEU A 21 -16.57 14.38 -4.55
C LEU A 21 -15.70 13.33 -5.25
N SER A 22 -14.73 13.80 -6.03
CA SER A 22 -13.53 13.04 -6.39
C SER A 22 -12.71 12.80 -5.11
N LEU A 23 -13.27 12.03 -4.17
CA LEU A 23 -12.49 11.32 -3.16
C LEU A 23 -11.54 10.45 -3.97
N GLY A 24 -10.29 10.89 -4.01
CA GLY A 24 -9.26 10.28 -4.82
C GLY A 24 -9.32 8.77 -4.65
N CYS A 25 -9.68 8.07 -5.72
CA CYS A 25 -9.13 6.75 -5.93
C CYS A 25 -7.62 6.96 -6.14
N GLN A 26 -6.90 7.18 -5.03
CA GLN A 26 -5.46 6.93 -4.98
C GLN A 26 -5.35 5.47 -5.40
N ARG A 27 -5.01 5.26 -6.67
CA ARG A 27 -4.54 3.99 -7.18
C ARG A 27 -3.29 3.68 -6.35
N TYR A 28 -3.49 2.91 -5.29
CA TYR A 28 -2.45 2.07 -4.74
C TYR A 28 -2.15 1.07 -5.85
N ASP A 29 -1.15 1.36 -6.67
CA ASP A 29 -0.62 0.43 -7.65
C ASP A 29 0.23 -0.57 -6.86
N PRO A 30 -0.24 -1.81 -6.62
CA PRO A 30 0.55 -2.75 -5.85
C PRO A 30 1.65 -3.24 -6.77
N VAL A 31 2.84 -2.68 -6.60
CA VAL A 31 4.08 -3.25 -7.11
C VAL A 31 4.06 -4.75 -6.81
N GLN A 32 4.16 -5.55 -7.89
CA GLN A 32 3.96 -6.98 -7.96
C GLN A 32 4.71 -7.75 -6.87
N HIS A 33 4.03 -8.15 -5.81
CA HIS A 33 4.48 -9.17 -4.87
C HIS A 33 3.30 -10.06 -4.51
N ALA A 34 3.58 -11.33 -4.17
CA ALA A 34 2.57 -12.29 -3.73
C ALA A 34 1.57 -11.65 -2.75
N PRO A 35 0.28 -11.98 -2.83
CA PRO A 35 -0.75 -11.28 -2.07
C PRO A 35 -0.44 -11.32 -0.58
N LEU A 36 -0.35 -10.14 0.04
CA LEU A 36 -0.17 -9.99 1.48
C LEU A 36 -1.38 -10.56 2.22
N SER A 37 -1.12 -11.29 3.31
CA SER A 37 -2.15 -11.76 4.23
C SER A 37 -2.90 -10.59 4.87
N ALA A 38 -4.04 -10.87 5.51
CA ALA A 38 -4.81 -9.84 6.20
C ALA A 38 -4.02 -9.20 7.36
N ALA A 39 -3.25 -10.00 8.11
CA ALA A 39 -2.40 -9.53 9.20
C ALA A 39 -1.28 -8.64 8.68
N GLU A 40 -0.61 -9.05 7.60
CA GLU A 40 0.45 -8.28 6.94
C GLU A 40 -0.06 -6.93 6.43
N ARG A 41 -1.21 -6.90 5.75
CA ARG A 41 -1.83 -5.66 5.28
C ARG A 41 -2.22 -4.74 6.45
N SER A 42 -2.71 -5.32 7.55
CA SER A 42 -3.03 -4.54 8.75
C SER A 42 -1.78 -3.90 9.35
N ALA A 43 -0.68 -4.65 9.44
CA ALA A 43 0.60 -4.18 9.93
C ALA A 43 1.18 -3.05 9.08
N VAL A 44 1.15 -3.18 7.75
CA VAL A 44 1.61 -2.12 6.82
C VAL A 44 0.77 -0.85 6.97
N ARG A 45 -0.55 -0.95 7.08
CA ARG A 45 -1.42 0.21 7.33
C ARG A 45 -1.14 0.86 8.69
N ARG A 46 -0.89 0.04 9.73
CA ARG A 46 -0.49 0.53 11.04
C ARG A 46 0.85 1.26 10.99
N LEU A 47 1.84 0.77 10.26
CA LEU A 47 3.10 1.48 10.05
C LEU A 47 2.87 2.90 9.53
N GLY A 48 2.12 3.04 8.42
CA GLY A 48 1.88 4.35 7.82
C GLY A 48 1.14 5.31 8.76
N ARG A 49 0.14 4.81 9.49
CA ARG A 49 -0.64 5.58 10.46
C ARG A 49 0.17 5.96 11.71
N ASP A 50 0.81 4.98 12.35
CA ASP A 50 1.46 5.13 13.65
C ASP A 50 2.77 5.92 13.54
N ARG A 51 3.41 5.92 12.35
CA ARG A 51 4.68 6.63 12.10
C ARG A 51 4.53 7.86 11.21
N TRP A 52 3.33 8.16 10.71
CA TRP A 52 3.08 9.27 9.77
C TRP A 52 4.01 9.22 8.54
N VAL A 53 4.10 8.04 7.93
CA VAL A 53 4.95 7.78 6.75
C VAL A 53 4.14 7.22 5.60
N ASP A 54 4.55 7.55 4.38
CA ASP A 54 3.99 6.95 3.17
C ASP A 54 4.76 5.67 2.86
N VAL A 55 4.06 4.53 2.88
CA VAL A 55 4.62 3.25 2.46
C VAL A 55 4.64 3.21 0.93
N THR A 56 5.83 3.14 0.35
CA THR A 56 6.02 3.17 -1.11
C THR A 56 6.10 1.76 -1.69
N THR A 57 6.76 0.84 -1.00
CA THR A 57 6.97 -0.54 -1.45
C THR A 57 6.96 -1.50 -0.27
N VAL A 58 6.41 -2.70 -0.45
CA VAL A 58 6.53 -3.80 0.51
C VAL A 58 7.09 -5.01 -0.21
N ARG A 59 8.22 -5.52 0.26
CA ARG A 59 8.88 -6.72 -0.25
C ARG A 59 8.95 -7.79 0.82
N ARG A 60 8.83 -9.06 0.44
CA ARG A 60 9.06 -10.18 1.35
C ARG A 60 10.55 -10.50 1.34
N GLY A 61 11.16 -10.53 2.52
CA GLY A 61 12.52 -10.99 2.74
C GLY A 61 12.56 -12.44 3.23
N ASP A 62 13.76 -12.89 3.59
CA ASP A 62 13.98 -14.23 4.09
C ASP A 62 13.30 -14.47 5.44
N GLY A 63 12.91 -15.72 5.71
CA GLY A 63 12.33 -16.11 7.00
C GLY A 63 10.93 -15.55 7.27
N GLY A 64 10.17 -15.20 6.23
CA GLY A 64 8.78 -14.70 6.39
C GLY A 64 8.69 -13.24 6.85
N VAL A 65 9.82 -12.52 6.87
CA VAL A 65 9.89 -11.12 7.24
C VAL A 65 9.41 -10.24 6.08
N LEU A 66 8.66 -9.19 6.37
CA LEU A 66 8.32 -8.15 5.40
C LEU A 66 9.24 -6.95 5.58
N ILE A 67 9.65 -6.33 4.47
CA ILE A 67 10.37 -5.07 4.46
C ILE A 67 9.48 -4.03 3.79
N ALA A 68 9.07 -3.02 4.54
CA ALA A 68 8.31 -1.89 4.05
C ALA A 68 9.25 -0.70 3.85
N SER A 69 9.43 -0.30 2.60
CA SER A 69 10.11 0.93 2.23
C SER A 69 9.14 2.08 2.33
N THR A 70 9.58 3.16 2.98
CA THR A 70 8.76 4.33 3.25
C THR A 70 9.49 5.60 2.87
N ARG A 71 8.72 6.66 2.67
CA ARG A 71 9.24 8.00 2.43
C ARG A 71 8.73 8.96 3.51
N GLN A 72 9.66 9.68 4.13
CA GLN A 72 9.36 10.78 5.05
C GLN A 72 10.12 12.01 4.56
N GLY A 73 9.42 12.89 3.83
CA GLY A 73 10.03 14.01 3.13
C GLY A 73 11.06 13.54 2.09
N ASN A 74 12.33 13.90 2.30
CA ASN A 74 13.46 13.46 1.46
C ASN A 74 14.18 12.21 1.98
N GLN A 75 13.76 11.66 3.12
CA GLN A 75 14.37 10.47 3.69
C GLN A 75 13.65 9.20 3.20
N HIS A 76 14.43 8.26 2.70
CA HIS A 76 13.99 6.87 2.52
C HIS A 76 14.26 6.09 3.80
N ILE A 77 13.24 5.41 4.34
CA ILE A 77 13.36 4.62 5.55
C ILE A 77 12.76 3.25 5.30
N ASP A 78 13.57 2.21 5.49
CA ASP A 78 13.10 0.83 5.48
C ASP A 78 12.67 0.41 6.90
N TYR A 79 11.56 -0.31 6.97
CA TYR A 79 11.06 -0.95 8.19
C TYR A 79 10.97 -2.44 7.99
N ARG A 80 11.47 -3.19 8.97
CA ARG A 80 11.23 -4.62 9.12
C ARG A 80 9.90 -4.83 9.84
N ILE A 81 9.02 -5.62 9.25
CA ILE A 81 7.76 -6.05 9.83
C ILE A 81 7.81 -7.57 9.99
N THR A 82 7.72 -8.03 11.24
CA THR A 82 7.64 -9.45 11.58
C THR A 82 6.27 -9.73 12.18
N ILE A 83 5.52 -10.64 11.56
CA ILE A 83 4.27 -11.13 12.14
C ILE A 83 4.64 -12.19 13.18
N LEU A 84 4.19 -11.99 14.41
CA LEU A 84 4.41 -12.90 15.53
C LEU A 84 3.30 -13.96 15.57
N ASP A 85 3.54 -15.06 16.31
CA ASP A 85 2.60 -16.19 16.40
C ASP A 85 1.25 -15.80 17.01
N ASP A 86 1.21 -14.74 17.82
CA ASP A 86 0.00 -14.15 18.39
C ASP A 86 -0.79 -13.27 17.39
N GLY A 87 -0.32 -13.18 16.15
CA GLY A 87 -0.90 -12.35 15.09
C GLY A 87 -0.57 -10.87 15.20
N SER A 88 0.19 -10.44 16.22
CA SER A 88 0.69 -9.08 16.33
C SER A 88 1.87 -8.85 15.38
N ALA A 89 2.18 -7.58 15.12
CA ALA A 89 3.26 -7.20 14.22
C ALA A 89 4.32 -6.42 14.99
N LYS A 90 5.56 -6.92 14.97
CA LYS A 90 6.74 -6.19 15.43
C LYS A 90 7.26 -5.36 14.25
N ILE A 91 7.39 -4.05 14.46
CA ILE A 91 7.81 -3.09 13.44
C ILE A 91 9.10 -2.40 13.90
N GLU A 92 10.19 -2.66 13.20
CA GLU A 92 11.53 -2.17 13.54
C GLU A 92 12.09 -1.32 12.40
N ARG A 93 12.58 -0.12 12.69
CA ARG A 93 13.28 0.69 11.70
C ARG A 93 14.61 0.03 11.37
N LEU A 94 14.87 -0.22 10.10
CA LEU A 94 16.18 -0.69 9.68
C LEU A 94 17.14 0.51 9.61
N PRO A 95 18.36 0.38 10.15
CA PRO A 95 19.36 1.42 9.99
C PRO A 95 19.64 1.61 8.49
N ILE A 96 19.70 2.86 8.05
CA ILE A 96 20.23 3.19 6.74
C ILE A 96 21.71 2.81 6.81
N VAL A 97 22.08 1.70 6.17
CA VAL A 97 23.49 1.37 5.98
C VAL A 97 23.99 2.36 4.94
N THR A 98 24.46 3.52 5.39
CA THR A 98 25.31 4.37 4.57
C THR A 98 26.60 3.59 4.41
N PHE A 99 26.78 2.91 3.28
CA PHE A 99 28.10 2.46 2.88
C PHE A 99 28.93 3.74 2.75
N GLY A 100 29.74 4.04 3.76
CA GLY A 100 30.78 5.04 3.64
C GLY A 100 31.66 4.57 2.49
N SER A 101 31.69 5.36 1.41
CA SER A 101 32.73 5.23 0.40
C SER A 101 34.09 5.24 1.11
N PRO A 102 35.01 4.32 0.75
CA PRO A 102 36.38 4.35 1.28
C PRO A 102 37.08 5.68 0.96
#